data_AF-A0A256ZEV0-F1
#
_entry.id   AF-A0A256ZEV0-F1
#
_cell.length_a   1.000
_cell.length_b   1.000
_cell.length_c   1.000
_cell.angle_alpha   90.00
_cell.angle_beta   90.00
_cell.angle_gamma   90.00
#
_symmetry.space_group_name_H-M   'P 1'
#
loop_
_entity.id
_entity.type
_entity.pdbx_description
1 polymer ?
#
loop_
_entity_poly.entity_id
_entity_poly.type
_entity_poly.pdbx_seq_one_letter_code
_entity_poly.pdbx_strand_id
1 'polypeptide(L)'
;MGEIFFYDDAVFMSEVQLMALYDVRCRDVVRILASGPMGRREIGEKLREVYPTLSPRGRWVKTVLLEWNPYVIREDNNYKLSDLGQALSAIPGEVGGELSDAEKVFILGTMMLDEAQRKIVAELIATGKSTSKDTWKVTQTERVLKKLGIIK
;
A
#
# COMPACT_ATOMS: atom_id res chain seq x y z
N MET A 1 -29.82 -30.39 -8.49
CA MET A 1 -28.97 -29.59 -9.37
C MET A 1 -28.75 -28.26 -8.67
N GLY A 2 -27.58 -28.08 -8.06
CA GLY A 2 -27.25 -26.85 -7.32
C GLY A 2 -26.81 -25.78 -8.31
N GLU A 3 -27.53 -24.67 -8.33
CA GLU A 3 -27.19 -23.52 -9.16
C GLU A 3 -25.86 -22.91 -8.68
N ILE A 4 -24.94 -22.77 -9.63
CA ILE A 4 -23.68 -22.07 -9.46
C ILE A 4 -24.01 -20.58 -9.45
N PHE A 5 -23.92 -19.96 -8.28
CA PHE A 5 -24.00 -18.50 -8.16
C PHE A 5 -22.71 -17.90 -8.72
N PHE A 6 -22.81 -17.28 -9.90
CA PHE A 6 -21.84 -16.33 -10.38
C PHE A 6 -21.89 -15.12 -9.45
N TYR A 7 -20.85 -14.90 -8.66
CA TYR A 7 -20.68 -13.64 -7.94
C TYR A 7 -20.33 -12.56 -8.97
N ASP A 8 -21.26 -11.63 -9.17
CA ASP A 8 -21.00 -10.36 -9.83
C ASP A 8 -20.01 -9.54 -8.97
N ASP A 9 -18.71 -9.71 -9.24
CA ASP A 9 -17.56 -9.12 -8.55
C ASP A 9 -17.41 -7.58 -8.71
N ALA A 10 -18.45 -6.85 -9.17
CA ALA A 10 -18.31 -5.47 -9.64
C ALA A 10 -19.03 -4.39 -8.82
N VAL A 11 -19.87 -4.73 -7.81
CA VAL A 11 -20.74 -3.72 -7.16
C VAL A 11 -20.67 -3.74 -5.62
N PHE A 12 -19.72 -4.42 -5.01
CA PHE A 12 -19.57 -4.47 -3.54
C PHE A 12 -18.17 -4.13 -3.02
N MET A 13 -17.49 -3.17 -3.64
CA MET A 13 -16.39 -2.43 -3.01
C MET A 13 -16.93 -1.06 -2.57
N SER A 14 -17.75 -1.04 -1.52
CA SER A 14 -18.06 0.20 -0.82
C SER A 14 -16.73 0.87 -0.41
N GLU A 15 -16.68 2.20 -0.55
CA GLU A 15 -15.57 3.16 -0.37
C GLU A 15 -14.74 3.06 0.94
N VAL A 16 -14.95 2.03 1.76
CA VAL A 16 -14.45 1.90 3.13
C VAL A 16 -13.30 0.88 3.26
N GLN A 17 -12.95 0.12 2.21
CA GLN A 17 -11.92 -0.94 2.31
C GLN A 17 -10.51 -0.59 1.81
N LEU A 18 -10.24 0.64 1.36
CA LEU A 18 -9.00 0.98 0.60
C LEU A 18 -7.98 1.89 1.31
N MET A 19 -8.05 2.10 2.63
CA MET A 19 -7.16 3.03 3.34
C MET A 19 -5.96 2.39 4.06
N ALA A 20 -5.90 1.06 4.13
CA ALA A 20 -4.83 0.37 4.84
C ALA A 20 -3.56 0.22 3.98
N LEU A 21 -2.39 0.41 4.59
CA LEU A 21 -1.11 0.30 3.91
C LEU A 21 -0.34 -0.93 4.39
N TYR A 22 0.03 -1.80 3.45
CA TYR A 22 0.64 -3.10 3.74
C TYR A 22 2.09 -3.25 3.28
N ASP A 23 2.65 -2.25 2.59
CA ASP A 23 4.03 -2.25 2.15
C ASP A 23 4.58 -0.83 2.02
N VAL A 24 5.78 -0.58 2.54
CA VAL A 24 6.47 0.72 2.39
C VAL A 24 6.77 1.05 0.92
N ARG A 25 6.90 0.02 0.07
CA ARG A 25 7.17 0.19 -1.37
C ARG A 25 6.01 0.85 -2.13
N CYS A 26 4.84 0.96 -1.51
CA CYS A 26 3.76 1.80 -2.02
C CYS A 26 4.20 3.26 -2.22
N ARG A 27 5.17 3.74 -1.42
CA ARG A 27 5.81 5.05 -1.61
C ARG A 27 6.54 5.13 -2.95
N ASP A 28 7.26 4.10 -3.37
CA ASP A 28 8.01 4.12 -4.62
C ASP A 28 7.10 4.12 -5.85
N VAL A 29 5.90 3.52 -5.72
CA VAL A 29 4.84 3.66 -6.74
C VAL A 29 4.40 5.11 -6.87
N VAL A 30 4.28 5.85 -5.76
CA VAL A 30 3.97 7.29 -5.80
C VAL A 30 5.03 8.07 -6.56
N ARG A 31 6.30 7.79 -6.29
CA ARG A 31 7.42 8.46 -6.98
C ARG A 31 7.45 8.16 -8.47
N ILE A 32 7.14 6.92 -8.86
CA ILE A 32 7.00 6.53 -10.27
C ILE A 32 5.85 7.31 -10.94
N LEU A 33 4.68 7.34 -10.30
CA LEU A 33 3.48 8.01 -10.83
C LEU A 33 3.52 9.54 -10.73
N ALA A 34 4.48 10.13 -10.00
CA ALA A 34 4.70 11.58 -9.98
C ALA A 34 5.06 12.13 -11.37
N SER A 35 5.56 11.28 -12.27
CA SER A 35 5.83 11.64 -13.67
C SER A 35 4.59 11.59 -14.59
N GLY A 36 3.46 11.07 -14.09
CA GLY A 36 2.20 10.98 -14.80
C GLY A 36 1.52 9.61 -14.68
N PRO A 37 0.26 9.48 -15.16
CA PRO A 37 -0.47 8.22 -15.14
C PRO A 37 0.22 7.13 -15.96
N MET A 38 0.25 5.90 -15.45
CA MET A 38 0.90 4.75 -16.11
C MET A 38 0.09 3.47 -16.01
N GLY A 39 0.31 2.58 -16.98
CA GLY A 39 -0.26 1.24 -16.95
C GLY A 39 0.47 0.32 -15.97
N ARG A 40 -0.25 -0.71 -15.48
CA ARG A 40 0.29 -1.71 -14.52
C ARG A 40 1.65 -2.28 -14.93
N ARG A 41 1.79 -2.62 -16.22
CA ARG A 41 3.01 -3.26 -16.75
C ARG A 41 4.21 -2.34 -16.58
N GLU A 42 4.06 -1.09 -16.97
CA GLU A 42 5.13 -0.10 -16.90
C GLU A 42 5.58 0.15 -15.46
N ILE A 43 4.63 0.33 -14.54
CA ILE A 43 4.93 0.49 -13.10
C ILE A 43 5.69 -0.73 -12.57
N GLY A 44 5.24 -1.94 -12.93
CA GLY A 44 5.88 -3.18 -12.52
C GLY A 44 7.32 -3.32 -13.03
N GLU A 45 7.61 -2.92 -14.28
CA GLU A 45 8.97 -2.96 -14.81
C GLU A 45 9.87 -1.94 -14.11
N LYS A 46 9.41 -0.70 -13.91
CA LYS A 46 10.14 0.35 -13.16
C LYS A 46 10.43 -0.08 -11.72
N LEU A 47 9.48 -0.71 -11.04
CA LEU A 47 9.70 -1.24 -9.69
C LEU A 47 10.74 -2.37 -9.67
N ARG A 48 10.84 -3.18 -10.72
CA ARG A 48 11.82 -4.28 -10.78
C ARG A 48 13.25 -3.77 -10.95
N GLU A 49 13.45 -2.65 -11.62
CA GLU A 49 14.76 -1.99 -11.71
C GLU A 49 15.33 -1.69 -10.32
N VAL A 50 14.45 -1.32 -9.38
CA VAL A 50 14.79 -1.01 -7.99
C VAL A 50 14.75 -2.23 -7.08
N TYR A 51 13.82 -3.14 -7.32
CA TYR A 51 13.60 -4.37 -6.56
C TYR A 51 13.69 -5.60 -7.47
N PRO A 52 14.90 -6.12 -7.78
CA PRO A 52 15.09 -7.17 -8.80
C PRO A 52 14.35 -8.48 -8.52
N THR A 53 14.03 -8.75 -7.26
CA THR A 53 13.28 -9.94 -6.82
C THR A 53 11.76 -9.79 -6.97
N LEU A 54 11.27 -8.58 -7.25
CA LEU A 54 9.86 -8.31 -7.49
C LEU A 54 9.48 -8.75 -8.90
N SER A 55 8.45 -9.59 -9.01
CA SER A 55 7.88 -9.94 -10.31
C SER A 55 7.00 -8.78 -10.82
N PRO A 56 7.31 -8.14 -11.97
CA PRO A 56 6.57 -6.99 -12.50
C PRO A 56 5.08 -7.24 -12.69
N ARG A 57 4.73 -8.49 -13.04
CA ARG A 57 3.35 -8.93 -13.30
C ARG A 57 2.78 -9.75 -12.15
N GLY A 58 3.52 -9.85 -11.04
CA GLY A 58 3.16 -10.64 -9.88
C GLY A 58 1.92 -10.10 -9.16
N ARG A 59 1.25 -10.99 -8.43
CA ARG A 59 0.06 -10.65 -7.63
C ARG A 59 0.35 -9.56 -6.59
N TRP A 60 1.57 -9.52 -6.03
CA TRP A 60 1.94 -8.48 -5.06
C TRP A 60 1.92 -7.08 -5.67
N VAL A 61 2.43 -6.92 -6.89
CA VAL A 61 2.39 -5.63 -7.61
C VAL A 61 0.95 -5.24 -7.91
N LYS A 62 0.18 -6.18 -8.49
CA LYS A 62 -1.23 -5.94 -8.84
C LYS A 62 -2.05 -5.55 -7.61
N THR A 63 -1.98 -6.36 -6.56
CA THR A 63 -2.90 -6.27 -5.43
C THR A 63 -2.40 -5.31 -4.36
N VAL A 64 -1.17 -5.48 -3.84
CA VAL A 64 -0.71 -4.69 -2.69
C VAL A 64 -0.16 -3.33 -3.10
N LEU A 65 0.66 -3.28 -4.16
CA LEU A 65 1.33 -2.03 -4.55
C LEU A 65 0.45 -1.12 -5.41
N LEU A 66 -0.67 -1.63 -5.93
CA LEU A 66 -1.58 -0.88 -6.81
C LEU A 66 -3.03 -0.90 -6.32
N GLU A 67 -3.73 -2.03 -6.38
CA GLU A 67 -5.16 -2.08 -6.05
C GLU A 67 -5.47 -1.69 -4.60
N TRP A 68 -4.62 -2.06 -3.64
CA TRP A 68 -4.78 -1.74 -2.22
C TRP A 68 -3.89 -0.59 -1.76
N ASN A 69 -3.18 0.07 -2.68
CA ASN A 69 -2.30 1.17 -2.32
C ASN A 69 -3.13 2.45 -2.14
N PRO A 70 -3.25 3.02 -0.92
CA PRO A 70 -4.09 4.19 -0.67
C PRO A 70 -3.63 5.45 -1.41
N TYR A 71 -2.39 5.45 -1.91
CA TYR A 71 -1.81 6.57 -2.64
C TYR A 71 -2.14 6.56 -4.13
N VAL A 72 -2.85 5.54 -4.61
CA VAL A 72 -3.05 5.30 -6.04
C VAL A 72 -4.52 5.03 -6.31
N ILE A 73 -5.02 5.57 -7.41
CA ILE A 73 -6.35 5.28 -7.94
C ILE A 73 -6.25 4.81 -9.39
N ARG A 74 -7.20 3.97 -9.81
CA ARG A 74 -7.26 3.46 -11.17
C ARG A 74 -8.29 4.24 -11.99
N GLU A 75 -7.90 4.69 -13.17
CA GLU A 75 -8.76 5.42 -14.12
C GLU A 75 -8.38 5.00 -15.54
N ASP A 76 -9.37 4.64 -16.38
CA ASP A 76 -9.19 4.29 -17.80
C ASP A 76 -8.00 3.35 -18.10
N ASN A 77 -7.91 2.28 -17.30
CA ASN A 77 -6.83 1.26 -17.35
C ASN A 77 -5.42 1.73 -16.95
N ASN A 78 -5.26 2.98 -16.55
CA ASN A 78 -4.06 3.52 -15.96
C ASN A 78 -4.21 3.71 -14.45
N TYR A 79 -3.08 3.89 -13.78
CA TYR A 79 -3.01 4.27 -12.38
C TYR A 79 -2.49 5.71 -12.30
N LYS A 80 -3.07 6.51 -11.41
CA LYS A 80 -2.66 7.88 -11.09
C LYS A 80 -2.61 8.07 -9.58
N LEU A 81 -2.00 9.17 -9.14
CA LEU A 81 -1.95 9.52 -7.72
C LEU A 81 -3.34 9.88 -7.19
N SER A 82 -3.69 9.34 -6.02
CA SER A 82 -4.78 9.86 -5.18
C SER A 82 -4.35 11.17 -4.50
N ASP A 83 -5.25 11.85 -3.79
CA ASP A 83 -4.90 13.05 -3.02
C ASP A 83 -3.82 12.77 -1.97
N LEU A 84 -3.88 11.61 -1.29
CA LEU A 84 -2.82 11.16 -0.39
C LEU A 84 -1.51 10.90 -1.13
N GLY A 85 -1.58 10.32 -2.33
CA GLY A 85 -0.42 10.12 -3.18
C GLY A 85 0.21 11.44 -3.63
N GLN A 86 -0.59 12.44 -3.98
CA GLN A 86 -0.11 13.78 -4.33
C GLN A 86 0.56 14.44 -3.13
N ALA A 87 -0.04 14.36 -1.94
CA ALA A 87 0.57 14.87 -0.72
C ALA A 87 1.91 14.19 -0.38
N LEU A 88 2.00 12.86 -0.50
CA LEU A 88 3.26 12.13 -0.33
C LEU A 88 4.28 12.53 -1.41
N SER A 89 3.82 12.74 -2.65
CA SER A 89 4.66 13.13 -3.78
C SER A 89 5.38 14.46 -3.55
N ALA A 90 4.77 15.38 -2.78
CA ALA A 90 5.33 16.68 -2.44
C ALA A 90 6.44 16.61 -1.37
N ILE A 91 6.54 15.52 -0.61
CA ILE A 91 7.66 15.29 0.31
C ILE A 91 8.89 14.86 -0.51
N PRO A 92 10.06 15.50 -0.36
CA PRO A 92 11.28 15.12 -1.07
C PRO A 92 11.67 13.66 -0.80
N GLY A 93 12.08 12.95 -1.86
CA GLY A 93 12.53 11.57 -1.78
C GLY A 93 12.74 10.96 -3.16
N GLU A 94 13.46 9.85 -3.21
CA GLU A 94 13.83 9.17 -4.46
C GLU A 94 13.28 7.74 -4.50
N VAL A 95 13.00 7.24 -5.71
CA VAL A 95 12.56 5.85 -5.90
C VAL A 95 13.66 4.91 -5.42
N GLY A 96 13.33 4.00 -4.50
CA GLY A 96 14.31 3.05 -3.95
C GLY A 96 15.29 3.64 -2.95
N GLY A 97 15.29 4.95 -2.75
CA GLY A 97 16.10 5.62 -1.73
C GLY A 97 15.62 5.29 -0.32
N GLU A 98 16.40 5.67 0.68
CA GLU A 98 15.95 5.55 2.07
C GLU A 98 14.73 6.43 2.35
N LEU A 99 13.89 6.01 3.29
CA LEU A 99 12.76 6.81 3.73
C LEU A 99 13.26 7.94 4.63
N SER A 100 12.97 9.18 4.24
CA SER A 100 13.15 10.34 5.13
C SER A 100 12.22 10.24 6.34
N ASP A 101 12.54 10.96 7.42
CA ASP A 101 11.68 10.96 8.60
C ASP A 101 10.29 11.55 8.31
N ALA A 102 10.21 12.53 7.40
CA ALA A 102 8.94 13.07 6.93
C ALA A 102 8.09 12.00 6.21
N GLU A 103 8.69 11.19 5.33
CA GLU A 103 8.01 10.07 4.70
C GLU A 103 7.57 9.01 5.71
N LYS A 104 8.43 8.67 6.69
CA LYS A 104 8.07 7.71 7.74
C LYS A 104 6.85 8.16 8.54
N VAL A 105 6.83 9.42 8.96
CA VAL A 105 5.70 10.02 9.68
C VAL A 105 4.44 10.02 8.83
N PHE A 106 4.55 10.39 7.54
CA PHE A 106 3.41 10.38 6.62
C PHE A 106 2.83 8.97 6.42
N ILE A 107 3.70 7.98 6.20
CA ILE A 107 3.32 6.58 6.02
C ILE A 107 2.66 6.03 7.29
N LEU A 108 3.24 6.31 8.47
CA LEU A 108 2.63 5.95 9.74
C LEU A 108 1.25 6.62 9.89
N GLY A 109 1.14 7.91 9.61
CA GLY A 109 -0.14 8.64 9.65
C GLY A 109 -1.20 8.01 8.75
N THR A 110 -0.82 7.58 7.54
CA THR A 110 -1.72 6.90 6.61
C THR A 110 -2.22 5.57 7.19
N MET A 111 -1.35 4.77 7.80
CA MET A 111 -1.75 3.51 8.46
C MET A 111 -2.74 3.73 9.62
N MET A 112 -2.73 4.92 10.22
CA MET A 112 -3.63 5.29 11.30
C MET A 112 -5.02 5.72 10.81
N LEU A 113 -5.23 5.89 9.49
CA LEU A 113 -6.53 6.26 8.93
C LEU A 113 -7.52 5.09 8.96
N ASP A 114 -7.07 3.87 8.62
CA ASP A 114 -7.88 2.65 8.77
C ASP A 114 -8.02 2.27 10.25
N GLU A 115 -9.26 2.19 10.76
CA GLU A 115 -9.51 1.92 12.19
C GLU A 115 -8.95 0.57 12.64
N ALA A 116 -9.12 -0.47 11.83
CA ALA A 116 -8.65 -1.81 12.16
C ALA A 116 -7.10 -1.84 12.20
N GLN A 117 -6.44 -1.24 11.21
CA GLN A 117 -4.98 -1.13 11.19
C GLN A 117 -4.46 -0.22 12.30
N ARG A 118 -5.11 0.91 12.58
CA ARG A 118 -4.77 1.84 13.68
C ARG A 118 -4.69 1.11 15.02
N LYS A 119 -5.68 0.26 15.33
CA LYS A 119 -5.67 -0.54 16.56
C LYS A 119 -4.47 -1.47 16.62
N ILE A 120 -4.18 -2.18 15.52
CA ILE A 120 -3.02 -3.08 15.42
C ILE A 120 -1.71 -2.30 15.61
N VAL A 121 -1.57 -1.13 14.99
CA VAL A 121 -0.39 -0.26 15.15
C VAL A 121 -0.20 0.13 16.61
N ALA A 122 -1.25 0.60 17.27
CA ALA A 122 -1.18 1.00 18.68
C ALA A 122 -0.77 -0.17 19.60
N GLU A 123 -1.37 -1.36 19.41
CA GLU A 123 -1.04 -2.55 20.19
C GLU A 123 0.40 -3.02 19.97
N LEU A 124 0.87 -3.05 18.71
CA LEU A 124 2.24 -3.44 18.38
C LEU A 124 3.28 -2.47 18.95
N ILE A 125 3.03 -1.15 18.91
CA ILE A 125 3.93 -0.15 19.49
C ILE A 125 3.97 -0.27 21.02
N ALA A 126 2.80 -0.41 21.66
CA ALA A 126 2.72 -0.41 23.12
C ALA A 126 3.19 -1.73 23.76
N THR A 127 2.93 -2.87 23.11
CA THR A 127 3.09 -4.20 23.73
C THR A 127 3.95 -5.17 22.93
N GLY A 128 4.30 -4.84 21.68
CA GLY A 128 4.98 -5.75 20.76
C GLY A 128 4.09 -6.89 20.24
N LYS A 129 2.79 -6.90 20.56
CA LYS A 129 1.83 -7.93 20.14
C LYS A 129 0.50 -7.28 19.75
N SER A 130 -0.31 -8.00 18.97
CA SER A 130 -1.66 -7.57 18.59
C SER A 130 -2.69 -8.66 18.95
N THR A 131 -3.86 -8.22 19.40
CA THR A 131 -5.02 -9.06 19.74
C THR A 131 -5.97 -9.29 18.56
N SER A 132 -5.73 -8.61 17.43
CA SER A 132 -6.54 -8.77 16.21
C SER A 132 -6.55 -10.22 15.71
N LYS A 133 -7.74 -10.68 15.29
CA LYS A 133 -7.93 -12.02 14.69
C LYS A 133 -7.41 -12.10 13.25
N ASP A 134 -7.25 -10.97 12.57
CA ASP A 134 -6.72 -10.90 11.21
C ASP A 134 -5.18 -10.98 11.24
N THR A 135 -4.66 -12.21 11.29
CA THR A 135 -3.22 -12.49 11.36
C THR A 135 -2.46 -11.97 10.14
N TRP A 136 -3.12 -11.92 8.98
CA TRP A 136 -2.50 -11.40 7.77
C TRP A 136 -2.27 -9.89 7.87
N LYS A 137 -3.30 -9.12 8.27
CA LYS A 137 -3.19 -7.67 8.49
C LYS A 137 -2.18 -7.35 9.58
N VAL A 138 -2.15 -8.12 10.67
CA VAL A 138 -1.13 -7.99 11.73
C VAL A 138 0.27 -8.17 11.16
N THR A 139 0.50 -9.26 10.42
CA THR A 139 1.81 -9.56 9.84
C THR A 139 2.29 -8.46 8.89
N GLN A 140 1.40 -7.93 8.03
CA GLN A 140 1.81 -6.85 7.11
C GLN A 140 2.03 -5.53 7.85
N THR A 141 1.18 -5.20 8.81
CA THR A 141 1.33 -3.98 9.64
C THR A 141 2.65 -4.01 10.41
N GLU A 142 2.97 -5.14 11.06
CA GLU A 142 4.24 -5.33 11.76
C GLU A 142 5.43 -5.18 10.81
N ARG A 143 5.37 -5.80 9.62
CA ARG A 143 6.43 -5.66 8.60
C ARG A 143 6.64 -4.21 8.18
N VAL A 144 5.57 -3.44 7.99
CA VAL A 144 5.68 -2.01 7.66
C VAL A 144 6.32 -1.26 8.82
N LEU A 145 5.84 -1.42 10.05
CA LEU A 145 6.39 -0.73 11.22
C LEU A 145 7.88 -1.03 11.46
N LYS A 146 8.32 -2.28 11.22
CA LYS A 146 9.74 -2.65 11.27
C LYS A 146 10.56 -1.95 10.18
N LYS A 147 10.06 -1.92 8.94
CA LYS A 147 10.72 -1.21 7.83
C LYS A 147 10.77 0.31 8.05
N LEU A 148 9.80 0.87 8.77
CA LEU A 148 9.82 2.27 9.20
C LEU A 148 10.78 2.52 10.37
N GLY A 149 11.29 1.48 11.03
CA GLY A 149 12.14 1.60 12.22
C GLY A 149 11.38 2.01 13.49
N ILE A 150 10.05 1.87 13.52
CA ILE A 150 9.21 2.24 14.66
C ILE A 150 9.24 1.16 15.74
N ILE A 151 9.30 -0.10 15.33
CA ILE A 151 9.41 -1.27 16.22
C ILE A 151 10.55 -2.19 15.73
N LYS A 152 11.03 -3.07 16.62
CA LYS A 152 12.10 -4.04 16.33
C LYS A 152 11.54 -5.37 15.83
#